data_AF-A0A9E8Z2F2-F1
#
_entry.id   AF-A0A9E8Z2F2-F1
#
_cell.length_a   1.000
_cell.length_b   1.000
_cell.length_c   1.000
_cell.angle_alpha   90.00
_cell.angle_beta   90.00
_cell.angle_gamma   90.00
#
_symmetry.space_group_name_H-M   'P 1'
#
loop_
_entity.id
_entity.type
_entity.pdbx_description
1 polymer ?
#
loop_
_entity_poly.entity_id
_entity_poly.type
_entity_poly.pdbx_seq_one_letter_code
_entity_poly.pdbx_strand_id
1 'polypeptide(L)'
;MTNIKYNLKRHIELLNKEKKVLTENKSFCRENRKEALELSKYSSYVSQHIEWKDRFGITSVMQDFLSKKIGAHEFHDSVFGLRRKHLDKCDRFLEKLASEEIKDFCPSENAHKLKGLLSALYFECEHFETNFDEAELYDSIANGFLNVQNFFIFYPNH
;
A
#
# COMPACT_ATOMS: atom_id res chain seq x y z
N MET A 1 -8.50 -18.04 -6.02
CA MET A 1 -8.45 -17.34 -4.72
C MET A 1 -9.86 -16.90 -4.35
N THR A 2 -10.36 -17.29 -3.18
CA THR A 2 -11.69 -16.86 -2.69
C THR A 2 -11.67 -15.36 -2.37
N ASN A 3 -12.52 -14.61 -3.06
CA ASN A 3 -12.74 -13.18 -2.85
C ASN A 3 -13.53 -13.02 -1.54
N ILE A 4 -12.83 -12.71 -0.44
CA ILE A 4 -13.47 -12.48 0.86
C ILE A 4 -14.04 -11.06 0.84
N LYS A 5 -15.37 -10.94 0.98
CA LYS A 5 -16.03 -9.66 1.22
C LYS A 5 -15.53 -9.09 2.54
N TYR A 6 -15.13 -7.81 2.55
CA TYR A 6 -14.62 -7.15 3.75
C TYR A 6 -15.64 -7.20 4.90
N ASN A 7 -15.19 -7.59 6.09
CA ASN A 7 -16.01 -7.65 7.30
C ASN A 7 -15.26 -6.97 8.45
N LEU A 8 -15.69 -5.76 8.81
CA LEU A 8 -15.06 -4.94 9.84
C LEU A 8 -15.04 -5.62 11.20
N LYS A 9 -16.17 -6.18 11.65
CA LYS A 9 -16.28 -6.85 12.94
C LYS A 9 -15.29 -8.02 13.05
N ARG A 10 -15.19 -8.83 11.99
CA ARG A 10 -14.24 -9.94 11.92
C ARG A 10 -12.80 -9.47 11.90
N HIS A 11 -12.51 -8.36 11.20
CA HIS A 11 -11.17 -7.79 11.17
C HIS A 11 -10.72 -7.33 12.57
N ILE A 12 -11.57 -6.61 13.30
CA ILE A 12 -11.29 -6.17 14.68
C ILE A 12 -11.06 -7.38 15.61
N GLU A 13 -11.89 -8.42 15.49
CA GLU A 13 -11.72 -9.67 16.25
C GLU A 13 -10.34 -10.29 16.01
N LEU A 14 -9.90 -10.37 14.76
CA LEU A 14 -8.60 -10.93 14.38
C LEU A 14 -7.42 -10.09 14.88
N LEU A 15 -7.51 -8.76 14.80
CA LEU A 15 -6.49 -7.85 15.34
C LEU A 15 -6.31 -8.03 16.85
N ASN A 16 -7.41 -8.15 17.58
CA ASN A 16 -7.38 -8.37 19.03
C ASN A 16 -6.83 -9.75 19.40
N LYS A 17 -7.15 -10.79 18.62
CA LYS A 17 -6.56 -12.13 18.78
C LYS A 17 -5.06 -12.12 18.54
N GLU A 18 -4.60 -11.50 17.45
CA GLU A 18 -3.17 -11.39 17.14
C GLU A 18 -2.43 -10.68 18.28
N LYS A 19 -2.95 -9.53 18.74
CA LYS A 19 -2.37 -8.78 19.86
C LYS A 19 -2.22 -9.65 21.11
N LYS A 20 -3.24 -10.44 21.47
CA LYS A 20 -3.17 -11.36 22.61
C LYS A 20 -2.08 -12.43 22.43
N VAL A 21 -1.99 -13.04 21.26
CA VAL A 21 -0.96 -14.06 20.97
C VAL A 21 0.44 -13.46 21.02
N LEU A 22 0.62 -12.24 20.50
CA LEU A 22 1.90 -11.52 20.57
C LEU A 22 2.29 -11.17 22.01
N THR A 23 1.34 -10.80 22.88
CA THR A 23 1.64 -10.57 24.31
C THR A 23 2.11 -11.82 25.05
N GLU A 24 1.81 -13.01 24.53
CA GLU A 24 2.32 -14.28 25.03
C GLU A 24 3.68 -14.68 24.41
N ASN A 25 4.33 -13.79 23.65
CA ASN A 25 5.55 -14.04 22.87
C ASN A 25 5.42 -15.20 21.87
N LYS A 26 4.21 -15.43 21.36
CA LYS A 26 3.91 -16.47 20.36
C LYS A 26 3.70 -15.86 18.98
N SER A 27 3.83 -16.69 17.95
CA SER A 27 3.57 -16.28 16.57
C SER A 27 2.13 -16.61 16.17
N PHE A 28 1.33 -15.59 15.87
CA PHE A 28 -0.06 -15.77 15.44
C PHE A 28 -0.19 -16.67 14.20
N CYS A 29 0.74 -16.55 13.25
CA CYS A 29 0.77 -17.40 12.05
C CYS A 29 1.05 -18.88 12.35
N ARG A 30 1.88 -19.17 13.37
CA ARG A 30 2.15 -20.55 13.80
C ARG A 30 0.98 -21.14 14.58
N GLU A 31 0.35 -20.36 15.44
CA GLU A 31 -0.79 -20.80 16.26
C GLU A 31 -2.05 -21.01 15.41
N ASN A 32 -2.34 -20.10 14.46
CA ASN A 32 -3.52 -20.20 13.62
C ASN A 32 -3.28 -19.64 12.21
N ARG A 33 -2.67 -20.47 11.35
CA ARG A 33 -2.35 -20.10 9.96
C ARG A 33 -3.56 -19.61 9.16
N LYS A 34 -4.74 -20.19 9.37
CA LYS A 34 -5.95 -19.81 8.61
C LYS A 34 -6.40 -18.40 8.98
N GLU A 35 -6.47 -18.10 10.27
CA GLU A 35 -6.83 -16.76 10.76
C GLU A 35 -5.76 -15.72 10.42
N ALA A 36 -4.47 -16.08 10.48
CA ALA A 36 -3.38 -15.19 10.06
C ALA A 36 -3.46 -14.83 8.56
N LEU A 37 -3.79 -15.80 7.70
CA LEU A 37 -4.01 -15.55 6.26
C LEU A 37 -5.26 -14.69 6.01
N GLU A 38 -6.32 -14.87 6.81
CA GLU A 38 -7.51 -14.02 6.75
C GLU A 38 -7.18 -12.59 7.17
N LEU A 39 -6.46 -12.42 8.28
CA LEU A 39 -6.04 -11.12 8.79
C LEU A 39 -5.15 -10.39 7.79
N SER A 40 -4.16 -11.09 7.21
CA SER A 40 -3.29 -10.52 6.16
C SER A 40 -4.09 -9.98 4.97
N LYS A 41 -5.19 -10.65 4.58
CA LYS A 41 -6.08 -10.15 3.53
C LYS A 41 -6.81 -8.87 3.96
N TYR A 42 -7.32 -8.81 5.20
CA TYR A 42 -7.95 -7.58 5.70
C TYR A 42 -6.95 -6.41 5.80
N SER A 43 -5.74 -6.65 6.28
CA SER A 43 -4.66 -5.65 6.28
C SER A 43 -4.32 -5.19 4.87
N SER A 44 -4.38 -6.09 3.87
CA SER A 44 -4.18 -5.72 2.46
C SER A 44 -5.26 -4.77 1.94
N TYR A 45 -6.53 -4.91 2.39
CA TYR A 45 -7.60 -3.98 2.04
C TYR A 45 -7.40 -2.60 2.67
N VAL A 46 -6.92 -2.54 3.92
CA VAL A 46 -6.55 -1.28 4.58
C VAL A 46 -5.40 -0.60 3.83
N SER A 47 -4.34 -1.34 3.52
CA SER A 47 -3.19 -0.83 2.76
C SER A 47 -3.63 -0.25 1.41
N GLN A 48 -4.42 -1.00 0.63
CA GLN A 48 -4.94 -0.52 -0.65
C GLN A 48 -5.82 0.72 -0.49
N HIS A 49 -6.65 0.79 0.56
CA HIS A 49 -7.49 1.97 0.82
C HIS A 49 -6.64 3.21 1.15
N ILE A 50 -5.57 3.06 1.92
CA ILE A 50 -4.64 4.15 2.24
C ILE A 50 -3.88 4.58 0.99
N GLU A 51 -3.37 3.63 0.21
CA GLU A 51 -2.68 3.89 -1.05
C GLU A 51 -3.60 4.65 -2.03
N TRP A 52 -4.86 4.25 -2.12
CA TRP A 52 -5.87 4.98 -2.88
C TRP A 52 -6.05 6.41 -2.38
N LYS A 53 -6.08 6.65 -1.07
CA LYS A 53 -6.18 8.01 -0.52
C LYS A 53 -4.95 8.86 -0.83
N ASP A 54 -3.76 8.26 -0.80
CA ASP A 54 -2.49 8.93 -1.05
C ASP A 54 -2.09 9.01 -2.54
N ARG A 55 -2.91 8.46 -3.43
CA ARG A 55 -2.61 8.28 -4.86
C ARG A 55 -2.04 9.50 -5.55
N PHE A 56 -2.57 10.69 -5.27
CA PHE A 56 -2.10 11.93 -5.90
C PHE A 56 -0.68 12.31 -5.50
N GLY A 57 -0.29 12.03 -4.25
CA GLY A 57 1.08 12.23 -3.79
C GLY A 57 2.05 11.27 -4.48
N ILE A 58 1.64 10.01 -4.62
CA ILE A 58 2.43 8.98 -5.33
C ILE A 58 2.61 9.38 -6.80
N THR A 59 1.52 9.74 -7.49
CA THR A 59 1.59 10.14 -8.90
C THR A 59 2.35 11.44 -9.13
N SER A 60 2.34 12.37 -8.16
CA SER A 60 3.10 13.62 -8.27
C SER A 60 4.61 13.36 -8.27
N VAL A 61 5.09 12.40 -7.46
CA VAL A 61 6.51 12.03 -7.44
C VAL A 61 6.93 11.40 -8.77
N MET A 62 6.10 10.51 -9.32
CA MET A 62 6.33 9.95 -10.66
C MET A 62 6.37 11.04 -11.73
N GLN A 63 5.41 11.98 -11.70
CA GLN A 63 5.35 13.07 -12.67
C GLN A 63 6.54 14.02 -12.56
N ASP A 64 6.98 14.37 -11.36
CA ASP A 64 8.16 15.21 -11.15
C ASP A 64 9.42 14.55 -11.72
N PHE A 65 9.57 13.24 -11.57
CA PHE A 65 10.68 12.49 -12.17
C PHE A 65 10.58 12.43 -13.70
N LEU A 66 9.41 12.08 -14.24
CA LEU A 66 9.20 11.99 -15.69
C LEU A 66 9.29 13.34 -16.41
N SER A 67 8.99 14.44 -15.71
CA SER A 67 9.19 15.80 -16.22
C SER A 67 10.61 16.33 -16.03
N LYS A 68 11.52 15.50 -15.49
CA LYS A 68 12.92 15.85 -15.18
C LYS A 68 13.06 17.01 -14.19
N LYS A 69 12.06 17.22 -13.34
CA LYS A 69 12.09 18.21 -12.25
C LYS A 69 12.91 17.70 -11.06
N ILE A 70 12.95 16.39 -10.86
CA ILE A 70 13.81 15.71 -9.88
C ILE A 70 14.64 14.63 -10.59
N GLY A 71 15.85 14.35 -10.09
CA GLY A 71 16.72 13.28 -10.61
C GLY A 71 16.39 11.89 -10.02
N ALA A 72 17.04 10.84 -10.53
CA ALA A 72 16.81 9.46 -10.08
C ALA A 72 17.00 9.25 -8.57
N HIS A 73 18.02 9.88 -7.96
CA HIS A 73 18.24 9.80 -6.51
C HIS A 73 17.13 10.46 -5.68
N GLU A 74 16.67 11.64 -6.09
CA GLU A 74 15.59 12.33 -5.42
C GLU A 74 14.26 11.57 -5.58
N PHE A 75 14.04 10.96 -6.74
CA PHE A 75 12.91 10.08 -6.99
C PHE A 75 12.96 8.83 -6.07
N HIS A 76 14.11 8.16 -6.02
CA HIS A 76 14.37 7.03 -5.13
C HIS A 76 14.04 7.38 -3.67
N ASP A 77 14.64 8.45 -3.15
CA ASP A 77 14.45 8.88 -1.76
C ASP A 77 12.99 9.23 -1.47
N SER A 78 12.31 9.83 -2.44
CA SER A 78 10.89 10.16 -2.37
C SER A 78 10.02 8.90 -2.30
N VAL A 79 10.28 7.89 -3.12
CA VAL A 79 9.56 6.61 -3.10
C VAL A 79 9.77 5.87 -1.78
N PHE A 80 11.01 5.78 -1.29
CA PHE A 80 11.32 5.19 0.01
C PHE A 80 10.65 5.96 1.16
N GLY A 81 10.64 7.29 1.08
CA GLY A 81 9.94 8.16 2.02
C GLY A 81 8.43 7.93 2.02
N LEU A 82 7.81 7.81 0.85
CA LEU A 82 6.40 7.46 0.71
C LEU A 82 6.10 6.08 1.28
N ARG A 83 6.97 5.09 1.01
CA ARG A 83 6.82 3.71 1.52
C ARG A 83 6.83 3.66 3.05
N ARG A 84 7.77 4.34 3.71
CA ARG A 84 7.82 4.43 5.17
C ARG A 84 6.55 5.09 5.73
N LYS A 85 6.16 6.24 5.17
CA LYS A 85 4.94 6.96 5.58
C LYS A 85 3.68 6.09 5.40
N HIS A 86 3.63 5.29 4.34
CA HIS A 86 2.52 4.37 4.06
C HIS A 86 2.41 3.26 5.09
N LEU A 87 3.54 2.62 5.44
CA LEU A 87 3.60 1.60 6.49
C LEU A 87 3.15 2.17 7.83
N ASP A 88 3.70 3.33 8.23
CA ASP A 88 3.31 4.01 9.47
C ASP A 88 1.81 4.37 9.49
N LYS A 89 1.24 4.78 8.35
CA LYS A 89 -0.21 5.05 8.22
C LYS A 89 -1.02 3.76 8.37
N CYS A 90 -0.58 2.66 7.77
CA CYS A 90 -1.24 1.36 7.92
C CYS A 90 -1.27 0.93 9.38
N ASP A 91 -0.13 0.96 10.06
CA ASP A 91 0.00 0.50 11.45
C ASP A 91 -0.92 1.31 12.38
N ARG A 92 -0.84 2.65 12.31
CA ARG A 92 -1.74 3.53 13.06
C ARG A 92 -3.22 3.30 12.73
N PHE A 93 -3.54 3.00 11.47
CA PHE A 93 -4.92 2.72 11.07
C PHE A 93 -5.42 1.42 11.68
N LEU A 94 -4.60 0.37 11.68
CA LEU A 94 -4.92 -0.92 12.29
C LEU A 94 -5.08 -0.80 13.81
N GLU A 95 -4.25 -0.01 14.48
CA GLU A 95 -4.39 0.29 15.91
C GLU A 95 -5.72 1.01 16.23
N LYS A 96 -6.09 1.99 15.40
CA LYS A 96 -7.37 2.71 15.52
C LYS A 96 -8.58 1.83 15.22
N LEU A 97 -8.45 0.88 14.30
CA LEU A 97 -9.47 -0.14 14.07
C LEU A 97 -9.62 -1.05 15.29
N ALA A 98 -8.51 -1.56 15.83
CA ALA A 98 -8.52 -2.48 16.97
C ALA A 98 -9.07 -1.84 18.27
N SER A 99 -8.85 -0.54 18.45
CA SER A 99 -9.42 0.27 19.54
C SER A 99 -10.83 0.77 19.28
N GLU A 100 -11.44 0.40 18.14
CA GLU A 100 -12.79 0.78 17.74
C GLU A 100 -13.01 2.31 17.60
N GLU A 101 -11.93 3.09 17.43
CA GLU A 101 -12.02 4.52 17.10
C GLU A 101 -12.64 4.74 15.72
N ILE A 102 -12.46 3.78 14.80
CA ILE A 102 -13.01 3.81 13.44
C ILE A 102 -14.13 2.77 13.34
N LYS A 103 -15.39 3.24 13.38
CA LYS A 103 -16.58 2.38 13.51
C LYS A 103 -17.21 1.94 12.19
N ASP A 104 -17.03 2.73 11.13
CA ASP A 104 -17.73 2.55 9.85
C ASP A 104 -16.76 2.38 8.67
N PHE A 105 -15.59 1.78 8.91
CA PHE A 105 -14.62 1.58 7.86
C PHE A 105 -15.13 0.59 6.80
N CYS A 106 -15.14 1.08 5.55
CA CYS A 106 -15.30 0.28 4.35
C CYS A 106 -14.15 0.60 3.38
N PRO A 107 -13.42 -0.40 2.86
CA PRO A 107 -12.38 -0.16 1.87
C PRO A 107 -12.98 0.45 0.61
N SER A 108 -12.21 1.30 -0.07
CA SER A 108 -12.69 1.96 -1.29
C SER A 108 -12.86 0.90 -2.37
N GLU A 109 -14.00 0.90 -3.07
CA GLU A 109 -14.23 -0.02 -4.19
C GLU A 109 -13.19 0.16 -5.29
N ASN A 110 -12.62 1.36 -5.43
CA ASN A 110 -11.57 1.65 -6.40
C ASN A 110 -10.16 1.31 -5.92
N ALA A 111 -9.97 0.97 -4.63
CA ALA A 111 -8.63 0.76 -4.06
C ALA A 111 -7.83 -0.35 -4.75
N HIS A 112 -8.52 -1.38 -5.23
CA HIS A 112 -7.88 -2.50 -5.95
C HIS A 112 -7.21 -2.07 -7.26
N LYS A 113 -7.62 -0.94 -7.86
CA LYS A 113 -7.10 -0.45 -9.15
C LYS A 113 -5.66 0.08 -9.05
N LEU A 114 -5.26 0.56 -7.87
CA LEU A 114 -3.90 1.02 -7.59
C LEU A 114 -3.15 0.03 -6.70
N LYS A 115 -3.64 -1.21 -6.58
CA LYS A 115 -3.06 -2.19 -5.68
C LYS A 115 -1.60 -2.44 -6.04
N GLY A 116 -0.71 -2.08 -5.12
CA GLY A 116 0.71 -2.38 -5.23
C GLY A 116 1.47 -1.44 -6.16
N LEU A 117 0.90 -0.28 -6.51
CA LEU A 117 1.62 0.76 -7.25
C LEU A 117 2.86 1.19 -6.47
N LEU A 118 2.71 1.55 -5.20
CA LEU A 118 3.83 1.99 -4.35
C LEU A 118 4.85 0.87 -4.15
N SER A 119 4.40 -0.38 -4.05
CA SER A 119 5.33 -1.53 -3.98
C SER A 119 6.09 -1.72 -5.29
N ALA A 120 5.45 -1.58 -6.45
CA ALA A 120 6.11 -1.67 -7.73
C ALA A 120 7.19 -0.58 -7.86
N LEU A 121 6.85 0.68 -7.57
CA LEU A 121 7.82 1.79 -7.56
C LEU A 121 9.02 1.52 -6.64
N TYR A 122 8.75 0.99 -5.45
CA TYR A 122 9.79 0.64 -4.50
C TYR A 122 10.74 -0.44 -5.07
N PHE A 123 10.22 -1.48 -5.72
CA PHE A 123 11.05 -2.51 -6.33
C PHE A 123 11.89 -1.99 -7.51
N GLU A 124 11.34 -1.08 -8.33
CA GLU A 124 12.11 -0.41 -9.38
C GLU A 124 13.27 0.41 -8.78
N CYS A 125 13.03 1.08 -7.65
CA CYS A 125 14.06 1.83 -6.92
C CYS A 125 15.13 0.91 -6.30
N GLU A 126 14.74 -0.23 -5.70
CA GLU A 126 15.71 -1.23 -5.21
C GLU A 126 16.57 -1.82 -6.35
N HIS A 127 15.96 -2.03 -7.52
CA HIS A 127 16.69 -2.46 -8.71
C HIS A 127 17.71 -1.40 -9.16
N PHE A 128 17.30 -0.13 -9.18
CA PHE A 128 18.17 1.00 -9.48
C PHE A 128 19.35 1.11 -8.51
N GLU A 129 19.16 0.91 -7.19
CA GLU A 129 20.29 0.91 -6.24
C GLU A 129 21.37 -0.13 -6.59
N THR A 130 20.96 -1.25 -7.19
CA THR A 130 21.87 -2.35 -7.54
C THR A 130 22.58 -2.13 -8.89
N ASN A 131 21.86 -1.63 -9.90
CA ASN A 131 22.34 -1.59 -11.29
C ASN A 131 22.61 -0.18 -11.83
N PHE A 132 22.16 0.87 -11.12
CA PHE A 132 22.44 2.28 -11.38
C PHE A 132 22.20 2.77 -12.82
N ASP A 133 21.16 2.24 -13.48
CA ASP A 133 20.72 2.68 -14.81
C ASP A 133 19.51 3.62 -14.70
N GLU A 134 19.77 4.92 -14.81
CA GLU A 134 18.72 5.95 -14.74
C GLU A 134 17.80 5.93 -15.98
N ALA A 135 18.28 5.51 -17.15
CA ALA A 135 17.47 5.43 -18.35
C ALA A 135 16.47 4.28 -18.26
N GLU A 136 16.92 3.11 -17.79
CA GLU A 136 16.05 1.96 -17.52
C GLU A 136 15.00 2.29 -16.45
N LEU A 137 15.41 2.95 -15.36
CA LEU A 137 14.47 3.44 -14.35
C LEU A 137 13.43 4.39 -14.96
N TYR A 138 13.88 5.37 -15.75
CA TYR A 138 12.98 6.32 -16.40
C TYR A 138 11.95 5.62 -17.30
N ASP A 139 12.39 4.70 -18.16
CA ASP A 139 11.51 3.95 -19.07
C ASP A 139 10.52 3.07 -18.29
N SER A 140 10.97 2.43 -17.21
CA SER A 140 10.12 1.64 -16.33
C SER A 140 9.02 2.49 -15.68
N ILE A 141 9.40 3.65 -15.09
CA ILE A 141 8.44 4.57 -14.48
C ILE A 141 7.50 5.17 -15.52
N ALA A 142 7.97 5.47 -16.74
CA ALA A 142 7.14 6.01 -17.81
C ALA A 142 6.05 5.00 -18.21
N ASN A 143 6.44 3.73 -18.40
CA ASN A 143 5.52 2.64 -18.70
C ASN A 143 4.50 2.42 -17.58
N GLY A 144 4.97 2.42 -16.32
CA GLY A 144 4.10 2.34 -15.15
C GLY A 144 3.10 3.52 -15.07
N PHE A 145 3.57 4.74 -15.33
CA PHE A 145 2.76 5.94 -15.26
C PHE A 145 1.66 5.99 -16.32
N LEU A 146 1.94 5.55 -17.55
CA LEU A 146 0.93 5.46 -18.61
C LEU A 146 -0.25 4.56 -18.21
N ASN A 147 0.05 3.42 -17.57
CA ASN A 147 -0.98 2.54 -17.04
C ASN A 147 -1.82 3.25 -15.98
N VAL A 148 -1.18 4.00 -15.08
CA VAL A 148 -1.85 4.76 -14.02
C VAL A 148 -2.69 5.93 -14.59
N GLN A 149 -2.18 6.68 -15.56
CA GLN A 149 -2.88 7.80 -16.20
C GLN A 149 -4.14 7.36 -16.94
N ASN A 150 -4.09 6.24 -17.66
CA ASN A 150 -5.27 5.67 -18.31
C ASN A 150 -6.40 5.48 -17.29
N PHE A 151 -6.11 5.13 -16.04
CA PHE A 151 -7.16 5.02 -15.01
C PHE A 151 -7.71 6.37 -14.53
N PHE A 152 -6.87 7.41 -14.42
CA PHE A 152 -7.30 8.74 -13.96
C PHE A 152 -8.06 9.53 -15.03
N ILE A 153 -7.73 9.35 -16.32
CA ILE A 153 -8.37 10.06 -17.44
C ILE A 153 -9.81 9.58 -17.68
N PHE A 154 -10.09 8.27 -17.52
CA PHE A 154 -11.44 7.74 -17.71
C PHE A 154 -12.37 7.88 -16.50
N TYR A 155 -11.84 8.31 -15.35
CA TYR A 155 -12.63 8.50 -14.12
C TYR A 155 -12.14 9.74 -13.34
N PRO A 156 -12.32 10.96 -13.89
CA PRO A 156 -12.17 12.16 -13.09
C PRO A 156 -13.22 12.09 -11.97
N ASN A 157 -12.81 12.30 -10.72
CA ASN A 157 -13.69 12.16 -9.57
C ASN A 157 -15.00 12.96 -9.78
N HIS A 158 -16.15 12.29 -9.68
CA HIS A 158 -17.42 12.91 -9.33
C HIS A 158 -17.62 12.79 -7.81
#